data_AF-A0AAX1UAK1-F1
#
_entry.id   AF-A0AAX1UAK1-F1
#
_cell.length_a   1.000
_cell.length_b   1.000
_cell.length_c   1.000
_cell.angle_alpha   90.00
_cell.angle_beta   90.00
_cell.angle_gamma   90.00
#
_symmetry.space_group_name_H-M   'P 1'
#
loop_
_entity.id
_entity.type
_entity.pdbx_description
1 polymer ?
#
loop_
_entity_poly.entity_id
_entity_poly.type
_entity_poly.pdbx_seq_one_letter_code
_entity_poly.pdbx_strand_id
1 'polypeptide(L)'
;MKKLKKTTIFVLIPCFMALLSGCQNAKTEETQPPVTFLELNGGIDGHGAIVLEWGEAIPDTEMYHTFRSDVKKEDCKINYTYDENNVGRIIDLNVSVEYKDKKYEHKYTLLIDDTKAPIINYKGEDKIKVEAGKTYDITKDLDIYDMKSKEKIPLVQNKEFNRFYPGYIVTFSNTDLERDYKKAYERTDNQEINTKNLGNHKIIIKASDGHGNVTYKEIDMEVVKGPILND
;
A
#
# COMPACT_ATOMS: atom_id res chain seq x y z
N MET A 1 8.58 -3.32 -17.69
CA MET A 1 7.26 -3.68 -18.26
C MET A 1 6.19 -3.24 -17.27
N LYS A 2 5.24 -2.39 -17.67
CA LYS A 2 4.09 -2.03 -16.82
C LYS A 2 3.30 -3.31 -16.52
N LYS A 3 3.18 -3.69 -15.25
CA LYS A 3 2.35 -4.83 -14.84
C LYS A 3 0.93 -4.31 -14.67
N LEU A 4 0.13 -4.40 -15.72
CA LEU A 4 -1.28 -4.03 -15.67
C LEU A 4 -2.07 -5.13 -14.97
N LYS A 5 -2.85 -4.76 -13.95
CA LYS A 5 -3.80 -5.66 -13.33
C LYS A 5 -5.10 -5.63 -14.12
N LYS A 6 -5.66 -6.82 -14.36
CA LYS A 6 -6.98 -6.98 -14.96
C LYS A 6 -7.89 -7.67 -13.97
N THR A 7 -8.92 -6.96 -13.51
CA THR A 7 -9.99 -7.56 -12.70
C THR A 7 -11.17 -7.84 -13.63
N THR A 8 -11.60 -9.09 -13.70
CA THR A 8 -12.79 -9.52 -14.43
C THR A 8 -13.80 -10.04 -13.42
N ILE A 9 -15.02 -9.53 -13.45
CA ILE A 9 -16.10 -10.00 -12.58
C ILE A 9 -17.08 -10.80 -13.44
N PHE A 10 -17.32 -12.05 -13.06
CA PHE A 10 -18.38 -12.90 -13.60
C PHE A 10 -19.49 -12.99 -12.56
N VAL A 11 -20.71 -12.60 -12.91
CA VAL A 11 -21.88 -12.84 -12.07
C VAL A 11 -22.37 -14.26 -12.38
N LEU A 12 -22.17 -15.19 -11.44
CA LEU A 12 -22.58 -16.60 -11.58
C LEU A 12 -23.66 -16.92 -10.53
N ILE A 13 -24.88 -17.20 -10.99
CA ILE A 13 -26.00 -17.75 -10.19
C ILE A 13 -26.69 -18.84 -11.04
N PRO A 14 -27.11 -19.98 -10.45
CA PRO A 14 -27.44 -21.19 -11.20
C PRO A 14 -28.71 -21.04 -12.06
N CYS A 15 -28.64 -21.57 -13.29
CA CYS A 15 -29.74 -21.65 -14.24
C CYS A 15 -31.00 -22.24 -13.61
N PHE A 16 -32.06 -21.44 -13.50
CA PHE A 16 -33.42 -21.93 -13.55
C PHE A 16 -33.99 -21.59 -14.93
N MET A 17 -34.25 -22.64 -15.72
CA MET A 17 -34.98 -22.53 -16.98
C MET A 17 -36.42 -22.10 -16.71
N ALA A 18 -36.82 -20.96 -17.27
CA ALA A 18 -38.21 -20.66 -17.55
C ALA A 18 -38.32 -20.15 -18.99
N LEU A 19 -38.72 -21.07 -19.88
CA LEU A 19 -39.27 -20.74 -21.18
C LEU A 19 -40.63 -20.07 -20.96
N LEU A 20 -40.80 -18.82 -21.37
CA LEU A 20 -42.11 -18.30 -21.74
C LEU A 20 -41.99 -17.24 -22.84
N SER A 21 -42.72 -17.52 -23.91
CA SER A 21 -42.95 -16.77 -25.13
C SER A 21 -43.71 -15.47 -24.90
N GLY A 22 -43.31 -14.42 -25.62
CA GLY A 22 -44.10 -13.21 -25.80
C GLY A 22 -43.50 -12.33 -26.89
N CYS A 23 -44.05 -12.41 -28.10
CA CYS A 23 -43.81 -11.40 -29.13
C CYS A 23 -44.50 -10.11 -28.71
N GLN A 24 -43.73 -9.06 -28.45
CA GLN A 24 -44.22 -7.69 -28.50
C GLN A 24 -43.31 -6.85 -29.37
N ASN A 25 -43.93 -6.14 -30.30
CA ASN A 25 -43.31 -5.21 -31.22
C ASN A 25 -42.50 -4.16 -30.46
N ALA A 26 -41.19 -4.08 -30.73
CA ALA A 26 -40.35 -2.96 -30.32
C ALA A 26 -39.37 -2.63 -31.46
N LYS A 27 -39.89 -2.09 -32.57
CA LYS A 27 -39.07 -1.36 -33.53
C LYS A 27 -38.87 0.08 -33.02
N THR A 28 -37.95 0.27 -32.07
CA THR A 28 -37.16 1.51 -31.85
C THR A 28 -36.35 1.46 -30.52
N GLU A 29 -35.45 0.48 -30.35
CA GLU A 29 -34.46 0.51 -29.24
C GLU A 29 -33.03 0.12 -29.67
N GLU A 30 -32.79 -0.16 -30.95
CA GLU A 30 -31.45 -0.54 -31.45
C GLU A 30 -30.46 0.63 -31.63
N THR A 31 -30.88 1.88 -31.44
CA THR A 31 -30.04 3.05 -31.71
C THR A 31 -29.21 3.54 -30.52
N GLN A 32 -29.59 3.20 -29.28
CA GLN A 32 -28.81 3.57 -28.09
C GLN A 32 -27.85 2.45 -27.68
N PRO A 33 -26.61 2.77 -27.26
CA PRO A 33 -25.66 1.75 -26.82
C PRO A 33 -26.23 0.94 -25.63
N PRO A 34 -25.88 -0.35 -25.52
CA PRO A 34 -26.39 -1.23 -24.46
C PRO A 34 -25.90 -0.83 -23.06
N VAL A 35 -24.86 0.01 -23.01
CA VAL A 35 -24.23 0.50 -21.79
C VAL A 35 -24.01 2.00 -21.92
N THR A 36 -24.28 2.73 -20.84
CA THR A 36 -23.93 4.15 -20.69
C THR A 36 -22.90 4.28 -19.59
N PHE A 37 -21.74 4.86 -19.90
CA PHE A 37 -20.71 5.16 -18.91
C PHE A 37 -21.10 6.42 -18.14
N LEU A 38 -20.93 6.39 -16.82
CA LEU A 38 -21.33 7.48 -15.94
C LEU A 38 -20.24 8.55 -15.89
N GLU A 39 -20.62 9.82 -15.99
CA GLU A 39 -19.73 10.95 -15.73
C GLU A 39 -19.48 11.03 -14.21
N LEU A 40 -18.24 10.85 -13.78
CA LEU A 40 -17.86 10.97 -12.37
C LEU A 40 -17.49 12.42 -12.05
N ASN A 41 -18.34 13.09 -11.27
CA ASN A 41 -18.08 14.45 -10.77
C ASN A 41 -17.46 14.39 -9.35
N GLY A 42 -16.19 14.82 -9.20
CA GLY A 42 -15.55 15.06 -7.88
C GLY A 42 -14.12 14.50 -7.69
N GLY A 43 -13.14 15.39 -7.51
CA GLY A 43 -11.71 15.10 -7.26
C GLY A 43 -10.90 16.39 -7.08
N ILE A 44 -9.65 16.33 -6.59
CA ILE A 44 -8.83 17.46 -6.08
C ILE A 44 -8.67 18.65 -7.07
N ASP A 45 -8.92 18.44 -8.37
CA ASP A 45 -8.87 19.42 -9.46
C ASP A 45 -10.23 19.76 -10.08
N GLY A 46 -11.33 19.21 -9.55
CA GLY A 46 -12.66 19.31 -10.14
C GLY A 46 -13.01 18.22 -11.17
N HIS A 47 -12.15 17.21 -11.38
CA HIS A 47 -12.31 16.17 -12.43
C HIS A 47 -12.40 14.71 -11.92
N GLY A 48 -13.05 14.44 -10.78
CA GLY A 48 -13.63 13.09 -10.62
C GLY A 48 -12.70 11.93 -10.22
N ALA A 49 -11.45 12.19 -9.81
CA ALA A 49 -10.48 11.11 -9.58
C ALA A 49 -10.92 10.17 -8.45
N ILE A 50 -10.99 8.88 -8.78
CA ILE A 50 -11.31 7.81 -7.83
C ILE A 50 -10.08 7.58 -6.97
N VAL A 51 -10.23 7.60 -5.66
CA VAL A 51 -9.13 7.33 -4.73
C VAL A 51 -9.29 5.93 -4.16
N LEU A 52 -8.22 5.14 -4.23
CA LEU A 52 -8.17 3.77 -3.75
C LEU A 52 -6.97 3.60 -2.83
N GLU A 53 -7.19 3.02 -1.65
CA GLU A 53 -6.10 2.61 -0.77
C GLU A 53 -5.26 1.49 -1.41
N TRP A 54 -3.94 1.50 -1.21
CA TRP A 54 -3.05 0.56 -1.86
C TRP A 54 -3.41 -0.92 -1.56
N GLY A 55 -3.66 -1.66 -2.63
CA GLY A 55 -4.04 -3.07 -2.56
C GLY A 55 -5.53 -3.35 -2.41
N GLU A 56 -6.36 -2.34 -2.15
CA GLU A 56 -7.80 -2.50 -2.08
C GLU A 56 -8.41 -2.80 -3.47
N ALA A 57 -9.63 -3.33 -3.46
CA ALA A 57 -10.38 -3.58 -4.68
C ALA A 57 -11.04 -2.30 -5.19
N ILE A 58 -11.20 -2.19 -6.50
CA ILE A 58 -12.00 -1.12 -7.11
C ILE A 58 -13.41 -1.13 -6.50
N PRO A 59 -13.92 0.01 -5.98
CA PRO A 59 -15.26 0.09 -5.43
C PRO A 59 -16.33 -0.19 -6.49
N ASP A 60 -17.56 -0.46 -6.04
CA ASP A 60 -18.69 -1.00 -6.80
C ASP A 60 -18.71 -0.69 -8.31
N THR A 61 -18.87 -1.76 -9.09
CA THR A 61 -19.00 -1.75 -10.55
C THR A 61 -20.07 -0.80 -11.11
N GLU A 62 -21.12 -0.53 -10.34
CA GLU A 62 -22.28 0.29 -10.78
C GLU A 62 -21.97 1.79 -10.75
N MET A 63 -20.86 2.20 -10.14
CA MET A 63 -20.37 3.58 -10.21
C MET A 63 -19.91 3.97 -11.62
N TYR A 64 -19.59 3.00 -12.48
CA TYR A 64 -18.94 3.27 -13.77
C TYR A 64 -19.87 3.24 -14.95
N HIS A 65 -20.99 2.53 -14.85
CA HIS A 65 -21.86 2.34 -15.99
C HIS A 65 -23.24 1.89 -15.55
N THR A 66 -24.22 2.19 -16.39
CA THR A 66 -25.57 1.65 -16.32
C THR A 66 -25.88 0.89 -17.59
N PHE A 67 -26.67 -0.17 -17.44
CA PHE A 67 -27.17 -0.94 -18.57
C PHE A 67 -28.51 -0.38 -19.02
N ARG A 68 -28.75 -0.45 -20.33
CA ARG A 68 -30.10 -0.24 -20.87
C ARG A 68 -31.05 -1.27 -20.26
N SER A 69 -32.33 -0.92 -20.11
CA SER A 69 -33.31 -1.72 -19.34
C SER A 69 -33.52 -3.16 -19.83
N ASP A 70 -33.25 -3.44 -21.11
CA ASP A 70 -33.33 -4.76 -21.72
C ASP A 70 -32.01 -5.56 -21.65
N VAL A 71 -30.92 -4.94 -21.19
CA VAL A 71 -29.60 -5.55 -21.06
C VAL A 71 -29.42 -6.05 -19.64
N LYS A 72 -29.24 -7.37 -19.51
CA LYS A 72 -28.93 -8.00 -18.24
C LYS A 72 -27.43 -7.92 -17.98
N LYS A 73 -27.05 -7.59 -16.74
CA LYS A 73 -25.64 -7.49 -16.31
C LYS A 73 -24.90 -8.82 -16.49
N GLU A 74 -25.62 -9.94 -16.36
CA GLU A 74 -25.09 -11.29 -16.50
C GLU A 74 -24.72 -11.63 -17.95
N ASP A 75 -25.33 -10.97 -18.94
CA ASP A 75 -25.00 -11.12 -20.36
C ASP A 75 -23.75 -10.30 -20.75
N CYS A 76 -23.19 -9.55 -19.79
CA CYS A 76 -22.07 -8.65 -19.99
C CYS A 76 -20.82 -9.16 -19.28
N LYS A 77 -19.66 -8.95 -19.91
CA LYS A 77 -18.36 -9.15 -19.25
C LYS A 77 -17.70 -7.80 -19.02
N ILE A 78 -17.51 -7.46 -17.75
CA ILE A 78 -16.94 -6.19 -17.34
C ILE A 78 -15.49 -6.41 -16.92
N ASN A 79 -14.57 -5.64 -17.51
CA ASN A 79 -13.15 -5.67 -17.16
C ASN A 79 -12.66 -4.29 -16.73
N TYR A 80 -11.83 -4.27 -15.68
CA TYR A 80 -11.11 -3.10 -15.19
C TYR A 80 -9.62 -3.32 -15.39
N THR A 81 -8.95 -2.37 -16.04
CA THR A 81 -7.50 -2.44 -16.29
C THR A 81 -6.79 -1.16 -15.86
N TYR A 82 -5.83 -1.30 -14.95
CA TYR A 82 -5.04 -0.20 -14.39
C TYR A 82 -3.65 -0.70 -13.93
N ASP A 83 -2.72 0.22 -13.67
CA ASP A 83 -1.39 -0.10 -13.12
C ASP A 83 -1.42 -0.03 -11.59
N GLU A 84 -1.62 -1.17 -10.93
CA GLU A 84 -1.80 -1.23 -9.47
C GLU A 84 -0.55 -0.85 -8.66
N ASN A 85 0.61 -0.78 -9.31
CA ASN A 85 1.90 -0.51 -8.66
C ASN A 85 2.33 0.95 -8.80
N ASN A 86 1.53 1.78 -9.49
CA ASN A 86 1.84 3.20 -9.69
C ASN A 86 1.20 4.05 -8.59
N VAL A 87 1.56 3.74 -7.35
CA VAL A 87 1.06 4.37 -6.12
C VAL A 87 1.52 5.83 -6.05
N GLY A 88 0.67 6.71 -5.52
CA GLY A 88 0.93 8.14 -5.36
C GLY A 88 0.83 8.94 -6.66
N ARG A 89 0.31 8.35 -7.75
CA ARG A 89 0.13 9.04 -9.04
C ARG A 89 -1.27 8.84 -9.60
N ILE A 90 -1.76 9.86 -10.29
CA ILE A 90 -2.98 9.76 -11.10
C ILE A 90 -2.68 8.90 -12.33
N ILE A 91 -3.49 7.88 -12.56
CA ILE A 91 -3.39 6.93 -13.66
C ILE A 91 -4.74 6.74 -14.37
N ASP A 92 -4.69 6.19 -15.56
CA ASP A 92 -5.88 5.75 -16.29
C ASP A 92 -6.44 4.44 -15.70
N LEU A 93 -7.72 4.43 -15.37
CA LEU A 93 -8.54 3.24 -15.19
C LEU A 93 -9.35 2.99 -16.46
N ASN A 94 -9.03 1.92 -17.19
CA ASN A 94 -9.78 1.53 -18.38
C ASN A 94 -10.89 0.56 -17.98
N VAL A 95 -12.14 0.94 -18.26
CA VAL A 95 -13.33 0.11 -18.06
C VAL A 95 -13.81 -0.36 -19.40
N SER A 96 -13.99 -1.67 -19.55
CA SER A 96 -14.56 -2.27 -20.76
C SER A 96 -15.75 -3.14 -20.42
N VAL A 97 -16.83 -3.00 -21.18
CA VAL A 97 -18.02 -3.83 -21.12
C VAL A 97 -18.14 -4.56 -22.46
N GLU A 98 -18.10 -5.89 -22.43
CA GLU A 98 -18.36 -6.73 -23.60
C GLU A 98 -19.81 -7.22 -23.53
N TYR A 99 -20.61 -6.97 -24.57
CA TYR A 99 -22.00 -7.42 -24.72
C TYR A 99 -22.24 -7.84 -26.18
N LYS A 100 -22.74 -9.07 -26.40
CA LYS A 100 -22.98 -9.66 -27.73
C LYS A 100 -21.79 -9.46 -28.68
N ASP A 101 -20.61 -9.87 -28.23
CA ASP A 101 -19.32 -9.79 -28.94
C ASP A 101 -18.85 -8.37 -29.33
N LYS A 102 -19.55 -7.33 -28.86
CA LYS A 102 -19.11 -5.93 -29.00
C LYS A 102 -18.51 -5.44 -27.70
N LYS A 103 -17.41 -4.70 -27.79
CA LYS A 103 -16.71 -4.09 -26.66
C LYS A 103 -16.96 -2.59 -26.62
N TYR A 104 -17.35 -2.08 -25.46
CA TYR A 104 -17.55 -0.67 -25.17
C TYR A 104 -16.54 -0.27 -24.10
N GLU A 105 -15.86 0.87 -24.27
CA GLU A 105 -14.76 1.28 -23.39
C GLU A 105 -14.91 2.72 -22.93
N HIS A 106 -14.48 2.98 -21.70
CA HIS A 106 -14.35 4.32 -21.15
C HIS A 106 -13.13 4.39 -20.23
N LYS A 107 -12.60 5.61 -20.06
CA LYS A 107 -11.45 5.88 -19.21
C LYS A 107 -11.84 6.78 -18.06
N TYR A 108 -11.49 6.36 -16.87
CA TYR A 108 -11.58 7.15 -15.65
C TYR A 108 -10.19 7.50 -15.14
N THR A 109 -10.10 8.53 -14.31
CA THR A 109 -8.91 8.85 -13.53
C THR A 109 -8.95 8.10 -12.19
N LEU A 110 -7.84 7.46 -11.85
CA LEU A 110 -7.65 6.71 -10.60
C LEU A 110 -6.38 7.19 -9.91
N LEU A 111 -6.47 7.45 -8.61
CA LEU A 111 -5.34 7.64 -7.72
C LEU A 111 -5.29 6.44 -6.77
N ILE A 112 -4.21 5.68 -6.84
CA ILE A 112 -3.90 4.69 -5.81
C ILE A 112 -3.03 5.40 -4.79
N ASP A 113 -3.54 5.56 -3.58
CA ASP A 113 -2.85 6.21 -2.49
C ASP A 113 -2.53 5.18 -1.41
N ASP A 114 -1.37 5.32 -0.79
CA ASP A 114 -1.02 4.55 0.39
C ASP A 114 -1.04 5.50 1.57
N THR A 115 -2.01 5.32 2.46
CA THR A 115 -2.19 6.18 3.62
C THR A 115 -1.66 5.53 4.90
N LYS A 116 -1.13 4.30 4.82
CA LYS A 116 -0.67 3.56 5.99
C LYS A 116 0.84 3.66 6.09
N ALA A 117 1.31 4.03 7.27
CA ALA A 117 2.73 4.05 7.55
C ALA A 117 3.23 2.64 7.88
N PRO A 118 4.52 2.34 7.62
CA PRO A 118 5.13 1.07 8.01
C PRO A 118 4.94 0.73 9.48
N ILE A 119 4.91 -0.56 9.79
CA ILE A 119 4.81 -1.08 11.15
C ILE A 119 6.19 -1.59 11.58
N ILE A 120 6.67 -1.13 12.74
CA ILE A 120 7.92 -1.60 13.37
C ILE A 120 7.57 -2.43 14.61
N ASN A 121 7.56 -3.75 14.47
CA ASN A 121 7.45 -4.66 15.59
C ASN A 121 8.84 -5.00 16.11
N TYR A 122 9.07 -4.76 17.40
CA TYR A 122 10.29 -5.15 18.10
C TYR A 122 9.92 -6.16 19.18
N LYS A 123 10.66 -7.27 19.25
CA LYS A 123 10.37 -8.40 20.15
C LYS A 123 11.39 -8.57 21.27
N GLY A 124 12.40 -7.72 21.33
CA GLY A 124 13.41 -7.74 22.40
C GLY A 124 12.94 -7.03 23.67
N GLU A 125 13.88 -6.82 24.59
CA GLU A 125 13.62 -6.17 25.87
C GLU A 125 13.40 -4.66 25.73
N ASP A 126 12.50 -4.09 26.54
CA ASP A 126 12.22 -2.64 26.52
C ASP A 126 13.47 -1.78 26.75
N LYS A 127 14.43 -2.30 27.53
CA LYS A 127 15.75 -1.70 27.73
C LYS A 127 16.85 -2.72 27.50
N ILE A 128 17.61 -2.54 26.43
CA ILE A 128 18.72 -3.42 26.07
C ILE A 128 19.94 -3.12 26.96
N LYS A 129 20.64 -4.15 27.45
CA LYS A 129 21.93 -4.00 28.13
C LYS A 129 23.06 -4.62 27.31
N VAL A 130 24.11 -3.84 27.06
CA VAL A 130 25.28 -4.28 26.28
C VAL A 130 26.56 -4.02 27.09
N GLU A 131 27.46 -4.99 27.13
CA GLU A 131 28.78 -4.78 27.73
C GLU A 131 29.68 -3.93 26.84
N ALA A 132 30.48 -3.09 27.47
CA ALA A 132 31.39 -2.20 26.76
C ALA A 132 32.36 -2.96 25.85
N GLY A 133 32.52 -2.49 24.62
CA GLY A 133 33.39 -3.09 23.61
C GLY A 133 32.81 -4.33 22.91
N LYS A 134 31.59 -4.75 23.22
CA LYS A 134 30.87 -5.78 22.44
C LYS A 134 30.13 -5.17 21.26
N THR A 135 29.89 -5.97 20.24
CA THR A 135 28.97 -5.62 19.14
C THR A 135 27.55 -6.01 19.52
N TYR A 136 26.57 -5.25 19.05
CA TYR A 136 25.16 -5.56 19.22
C TYR A 136 24.43 -5.36 17.89
N ASP A 137 23.62 -6.34 17.52
CA ASP A 137 22.84 -6.36 16.29
C ASP A 137 21.36 -6.50 16.63
N ILE A 138 20.65 -5.37 16.52
CA ILE A 138 19.21 -5.29 16.83
C ILE A 138 18.33 -5.91 15.74
N THR A 139 18.86 -6.11 14.53
CA THR A 139 18.04 -6.46 13.36
C THR A 139 17.35 -7.81 13.50
N LYS A 140 17.87 -8.69 14.35
CA LYS A 140 17.33 -10.02 14.65
C LYS A 140 16.01 -9.98 15.43
N ASP A 141 15.77 -8.89 16.15
CA ASP A 141 14.59 -8.71 17.00
C ASP A 141 13.50 -7.85 16.31
N LEU A 142 13.75 -7.47 15.05
CA LEU A 142 12.88 -6.59 14.28
C LEU A 142 12.06 -7.36 13.25
N ASP A 143 10.76 -7.07 13.23
CA ASP A 143 9.80 -7.46 12.21
C ASP A 143 9.17 -6.17 11.66
N ILE A 144 9.71 -5.71 10.53
CA ILE A 144 9.33 -4.43 9.92
C ILE A 144 8.69 -4.72 8.57
N TYR A 145 7.46 -4.25 8.41
CA TYR A 145 6.69 -4.47 7.22
C TYR A 145 5.74 -3.30 6.99
N ASP A 146 5.24 -3.22 5.78
CA ASP A 146 4.14 -2.35 5.40
C ASP A 146 2.91 -3.18 5.01
N MET A 147 1.75 -2.52 4.86
CA MET A 147 0.47 -3.19 4.61
C MET A 147 -0.09 -2.82 3.23
N LYS A 148 -0.12 -3.80 2.32
CA LYS A 148 -0.89 -3.71 1.07
C LYS A 148 -2.25 -4.36 1.29
N SER A 149 -3.27 -3.56 1.62
CA SER A 149 -4.55 -4.05 2.15
C SER A 149 -4.32 -4.99 3.36
N LYS A 150 -4.52 -6.31 3.21
CA LYS A 150 -4.29 -7.33 4.25
C LYS A 150 -2.95 -8.05 4.10
N GLU A 151 -2.21 -7.81 3.04
CA GLU A 151 -0.92 -8.43 2.76
C GLU A 151 0.19 -7.68 3.48
N LYS A 152 1.09 -8.41 4.15
CA LYS A 152 2.30 -7.85 4.75
C LYS A 152 3.42 -7.82 3.74
N ILE A 153 3.99 -6.64 3.50
CA ILE A 153 5.15 -6.44 2.64
C ILE A 153 6.38 -6.23 3.51
N PRO A 154 7.32 -7.19 3.60
CA PRO A 154 8.49 -7.05 4.46
C PRO A 154 9.41 -5.93 3.96
N LEU A 155 9.94 -5.14 4.89
CA LEU A 155 10.93 -4.10 4.61
C LEU A 155 12.32 -4.58 5.00
N VAL A 156 13.32 -4.24 4.18
CA VAL A 156 14.73 -4.61 4.40
C VAL A 156 15.54 -3.42 4.89
N GLN A 157 16.65 -3.71 5.57
CA GLN A 157 17.57 -2.67 5.97
C GLN A 157 18.31 -2.14 4.74
N ASN A 158 18.26 -0.83 4.55
CA ASN A 158 19.00 -0.12 3.49
C ASN A 158 20.24 0.54 4.09
N LYS A 159 21.25 0.83 3.28
CA LYS A 159 22.42 1.61 3.72
C LYS A 159 22.06 3.05 4.04
N GLU A 160 21.16 3.61 3.25
CA GLU A 160 20.68 4.97 3.36
C GLU A 160 19.15 5.02 3.39
N PHE A 161 18.61 5.99 4.11
CA PHE A 161 17.19 6.25 4.21
C PHE A 161 16.73 7.15 3.08
N ASN A 162 15.63 6.76 2.44
CA ASN A 162 14.88 7.61 1.55
C ASN A 162 13.39 7.28 1.70
N ARG A 163 12.57 8.31 1.94
CA ARG A 163 11.12 8.14 2.13
C ARG A 163 10.36 7.65 0.89
N PHE A 164 11.02 7.65 -0.27
CA PHE A 164 10.47 7.21 -1.56
C PHE A 164 11.08 5.89 -2.04
N TYR A 165 11.84 5.20 -1.18
CA TYR A 165 12.24 3.82 -1.41
C TYR A 165 11.87 2.98 -0.18
N PRO A 166 11.33 1.76 -0.38
CA PRO A 166 10.97 0.89 0.73
C PRO A 166 12.21 0.44 1.49
N GLY A 167 12.14 0.44 2.81
CA GLY A 167 13.17 -0.09 3.69
C GLY A 167 13.35 0.72 4.96
N TYR A 168 14.35 0.35 5.75
CA TYR A 168 14.63 1.02 7.01
C TYR A 168 16.12 1.21 7.28
N ILE A 169 16.44 2.12 8.19
CA ILE A 169 17.77 2.29 8.77
C ILE A 169 17.71 2.18 10.29
N VAL A 170 18.85 1.89 10.90
CA VAL A 170 19.06 1.89 12.35
C VAL A 170 20.15 2.89 12.69
N THR A 171 19.85 3.79 13.62
CA THR A 171 20.77 4.83 14.09
C THR A 171 20.85 4.82 15.60
N PHE A 172 21.94 5.36 16.14
CA PHE A 172 22.21 5.34 17.57
C PHE A 172 22.51 6.74 18.09
N SER A 173 21.99 7.06 19.26
CA SER A 173 22.41 8.21 20.05
C SER A 173 23.35 7.76 21.15
N ASN A 174 24.43 8.52 21.35
CA ASN A 174 25.38 8.30 22.45
C ASN A 174 24.85 8.78 23.82
N THR A 175 23.58 9.13 23.90
CA THR A 175 22.91 9.67 25.09
C THR A 175 21.40 9.47 24.99
N ASP A 176 20.72 9.44 26.13
CA ASP A 176 19.26 9.49 26.28
C ASP A 176 18.71 10.92 26.44
N LEU A 177 19.57 11.95 26.38
CA LEU A 177 19.15 13.34 26.42
C LEU A 177 18.42 13.74 25.13
N GLU A 178 17.18 14.20 25.26
CA GLU A 178 16.27 14.55 24.15
C GLU A 178 16.87 15.49 23.12
N ARG A 179 17.59 16.51 23.58
CA ARG A 179 18.26 17.48 22.70
C ARG A 179 19.20 16.80 21.71
N ASP A 180 19.85 15.71 22.12
CA ASP A 180 20.91 15.07 21.36
C ASP A 180 20.41 13.85 20.59
N TYR A 181 19.54 13.02 21.18
CA TYR A 181 19.01 11.87 20.44
C TYR A 181 18.09 12.29 19.29
N LYS A 182 17.49 13.49 19.34
CA LYS A 182 16.74 14.06 18.20
C LYS A 182 17.55 14.16 16.92
N LYS A 183 18.87 14.36 17.01
CA LYS A 183 19.77 14.36 15.84
C LYS A 183 19.81 13.00 15.13
N ALA A 184 19.53 11.90 15.83
CA ALA A 184 19.47 10.57 15.24
C ALA A 184 18.24 10.40 14.31
N TYR A 185 17.16 11.15 14.50
CA TYR A 185 15.99 11.13 13.58
C TYR A 185 16.30 11.72 12.21
N GLU A 186 17.20 12.70 12.18
CA GLU A 186 17.58 13.44 10.98
C GLU A 186 18.62 12.69 10.15
N ARG A 187 19.25 11.65 10.72
CA ARG A 187 20.20 10.80 10.01
C ARG A 187 19.55 10.10 8.83
N THR A 188 20.39 9.86 7.83
CA THR A 188 20.02 9.20 6.59
C THR A 188 20.85 7.96 6.33
N ASP A 189 21.73 7.56 7.23
CA ASP A 189 22.65 6.44 7.12
C ASP A 189 22.55 5.52 8.34
N ASN A 190 22.84 4.23 8.19
CA ASN A 190 22.99 3.36 9.37
C ASN A 190 24.17 3.82 10.21
N GLN A 191 24.05 3.65 11.52
CA GLN A 191 25.17 3.78 12.43
C GLN A 191 25.40 2.48 13.17
N GLU A 192 26.66 2.20 13.47
CA GLU A 192 27.00 1.20 14.48
C GLU A 192 27.02 1.87 15.84
N ILE A 193 26.63 1.14 16.88
CA ILE A 193 26.77 1.64 18.24
C ILE A 193 28.24 1.71 18.65
N ASN A 194 28.63 2.84 19.24
CA ASN A 194 29.90 2.94 19.94
C ASN A 194 29.76 2.46 21.39
N THR A 195 29.94 1.16 21.62
CA THR A 195 29.86 0.53 22.96
C THR A 195 31.04 0.86 23.86
N LYS A 196 31.95 1.76 23.49
CA LYS A 196 32.98 2.27 24.42
C LYS A 196 32.43 3.41 25.28
N ASN A 197 31.36 4.06 24.83
CA ASN A 197 30.67 5.08 25.61
C ASN A 197 29.74 4.36 26.58
N LEU A 198 30.02 4.47 27.87
CA LEU A 198 29.16 3.91 28.92
C LEU A 198 27.95 4.80 29.15
N GLY A 199 26.86 4.22 29.67
CA GLY A 199 25.67 4.93 30.10
C GLY A 199 24.45 4.61 29.24
N ASN A 200 23.45 5.50 29.26
CA ASN A 200 22.22 5.32 28.53
C ASN A 200 22.32 5.86 27.09
N HIS A 201 21.68 5.14 26.19
CA HIS A 201 21.66 5.37 24.75
C HIS A 201 20.24 5.21 24.23
N LYS A 202 20.01 5.73 23.02
CA LYS A 202 18.78 5.51 22.26
C LYS A 202 19.11 4.86 20.93
N ILE A 203 18.30 3.90 20.54
CA ILE A 203 18.30 3.32 19.20
C ILE A 203 17.08 3.87 18.48
N ILE A 204 17.30 4.46 17.32
CA ILE A 204 16.23 5.00 16.48
C ILE A 204 16.16 4.17 15.21
N ILE A 205 15.03 3.50 15.02
CA ILE A 205 14.70 2.78 13.80
C ILE A 205 13.77 3.66 12.99
N LYS A 206 14.09 3.84 11.71
CA LYS A 206 13.33 4.68 10.79
C LYS A 206 12.99 3.87 9.55
N ALA A 207 11.69 3.66 9.32
CA ALA A 207 11.18 2.83 8.24
C ALA A 207 10.33 3.65 7.26
N SER A 208 10.43 3.31 5.98
CA SER A 208 9.71 3.92 4.86
C SER A 208 9.07 2.82 4.00
N ASP A 209 7.84 3.05 3.56
CA ASP A 209 7.12 2.19 2.59
C ASP A 209 7.54 2.46 1.13
N GLY A 210 8.17 3.61 0.87
CA GLY A 210 8.48 4.09 -0.47
C GLY A 210 7.35 4.88 -1.15
N HIS A 211 6.19 5.01 -0.51
CA HIS A 211 5.05 5.85 -0.95
C HIS A 211 5.02 7.20 -0.23
N GLY A 212 5.95 7.40 0.72
CA GLY A 212 6.16 8.66 1.43
C GLY A 212 5.77 8.58 2.89
N ASN A 213 5.20 7.47 3.36
CA ASN A 213 4.89 7.28 4.78
C ASN A 213 6.13 6.80 5.54
N VAL A 214 6.28 7.30 6.76
CA VAL A 214 7.48 7.04 7.57
C VAL A 214 7.04 6.76 9.00
N THR A 215 7.61 5.70 9.58
CA THR A 215 7.44 5.37 10.99
C THR A 215 8.80 5.36 11.70
N TYR A 216 8.80 5.80 12.95
CA TYR A 216 9.96 5.77 13.82
C TYR A 216 9.69 4.87 15.03
N LYS A 217 10.73 4.22 15.54
CA LYS A 217 10.69 3.54 16.82
C LYS A 217 11.95 3.85 17.63
N GLU A 218 11.73 4.18 18.89
CA GLU A 218 12.79 4.36 19.88
C GLU A 218 12.92 3.10 20.73
N ILE A 219 14.14 2.71 21.03
CA ILE A 219 14.44 1.64 21.99
C ILE A 219 15.53 2.13 22.93
N ASP A 220 15.33 1.90 24.23
CA ASP A 220 16.29 2.26 25.26
C ASP A 220 17.42 1.25 25.31
N MET A 221 18.63 1.75 25.52
CA MET A 221 19.82 0.91 25.68
C MET A 221 20.72 1.45 26.78
N GLU A 222 21.43 0.57 27.46
CA GLU A 222 22.47 0.91 28.42
C GLU A 222 23.74 0.11 28.11
N VAL A 223 24.85 0.84 27.96
CA VAL A 223 26.18 0.26 27.83
C VAL A 223 26.82 0.24 29.21
N VAL A 224 27.05 -0.97 29.72
CA VAL A 224 27.61 -1.20 31.06
C VAL A 224 29.08 -1.64 30.98
N LYS A 225 29.83 -1.41 32.05
CA LYS A 225 31.18 -1.95 32.16
C LYS A 225 31.10 -3.49 32.16
N GLY A 226 31.88 -4.14 31.29
CA GLY A 226 32.00 -5.59 31.30
C GLY A 226 32.60 -6.12 32.62
N PRO A 227 32.48 -7.42 32.91
CA PRO A 227 33.07 -8.03 34.09
C PRO A 227 34.58 -7.74 34.11
N ILE A 228 35.09 -7.36 35.29
CA ILE A 228 36.53 -7.30 35.52
C ILE A 228 36.99 -8.77 35.57
N LEU A 229 37.60 -9.24 34.49
CA LEU A 229 38.37 -10.48 34.53
C LEU A 229 39.61 -10.16 35.38
N ASN A 230 39.65 -10.67 36.60
CA ASN A 230 40.88 -10.68 37.38
C ASN A 230 41.77 -11.75 36.76
N ASP A 231 42.85 -11.33 36.10
CA ASP A 231 43.94 -12.21 35.67
C ASP A 231 44.69 -12.82 36.87
#